data_AF-A0A1J5A3W0-F1
#
_entry.id   AF-A0A1J5A3W0-F1
#
_cell.length_a   1.000
_cell.length_b   1.000
_cell.length_c   1.000
_cell.angle_alpha   90.00
_cell.angle_beta   90.00
_cell.angle_gamma   90.00
#
_symmetry.space_group_name_H-M   'P 1'
#
loop_
_entity.id
_entity.type
_entity.pdbx_description
1 polymer ?
#
loop_
_entity_poly.entity_id
_entity_poly.type
_entity_poly.pdbx_seq_one_letter_code
_entity_poly.pdbx_strand_id
1 'polypeptide(L)'
;MPSPNRNQDLRESQIVKALELALAALFVACAVLVMGVSPALKLAILVLLTALPSWVPLPAFLRPLMVIHEGLHLVAAHWSGVPQTQIGASGIHTYIGKVSKAIWIKVILFPLLFPLLILVITWILADFRLAIGAAFLTSLGSCRDLAYLVITLFRPSPYVIDDETGIFLTEAI
;
A
#
# COMPACT_ATOMS: atom_id res chain seq x y z
N MET A 1 5.93 7.19 28.56
CA MET A 1 5.75 8.67 28.48
C MET A 1 5.13 8.99 27.13
N PRO A 2 4.02 9.72 27.03
CA PRO A 2 3.47 10.12 25.73
C PRO A 2 4.45 11.08 25.03
N SER A 3 4.72 10.83 23.74
CA SER A 3 5.62 11.62 22.90
C SER A 3 5.18 13.10 22.86
N PRO A 4 6.10 14.07 22.98
CA PRO A 4 5.78 15.50 23.00
C PRO A 4 5.24 16.07 21.67
N ASN A 5 4.97 15.22 20.67
CA ASN A 5 4.66 15.66 19.31
C ASN A 5 3.27 15.22 18.78
N ARG A 6 2.33 14.91 19.68
CA ARG A 6 0.99 14.38 19.33
C ARG A 6 0.14 15.27 18.41
N ASN A 7 0.49 16.55 18.24
CA ASN A 7 -0.18 17.48 17.34
C ASN A 7 0.40 17.49 15.91
N GLN A 8 1.59 16.94 15.66
CA GLN A 8 2.07 16.65 14.30
C GLN A 8 1.35 15.41 13.71
N ASP A 9 0.96 14.45 14.55
CA ASP A 9 0.33 13.19 14.15
C ASP A 9 -1.04 13.37 13.44
N LEU A 10 -1.86 14.36 13.85
CA LEU A 10 -3.18 14.60 13.24
C LEU A 10 -3.09 15.19 11.83
N ARG A 11 -2.11 16.06 11.55
CA ARG A 11 -1.90 16.63 10.20
C ARG A 11 -1.28 15.60 9.26
N GLU A 12 -0.34 14.79 9.73
CA GLU A 12 0.27 13.73 8.92
C GLU A 12 -0.76 12.64 8.57
N SER A 13 -1.66 12.29 9.50
CA SER A 13 -2.76 11.36 9.21
C SER A 13 -3.69 11.86 8.08
N GLN A 14 -3.99 13.16 8.03
CA GLN A 14 -4.83 13.73 6.96
C GLN A 14 -4.11 13.78 5.60
N ILE A 15 -2.82 14.12 5.60
CA ILE A 15 -2.00 14.15 4.36
C ILE A 15 -1.84 12.75 3.78
N VAL A 16 -1.54 11.74 4.61
CA VAL A 16 -1.45 10.33 4.17
C VAL A 16 -2.77 9.91 3.54
N LYS A 17 -3.90 10.15 4.21
CA LYS A 17 -5.23 9.80 3.68
C LYS A 17 -5.53 10.50 2.36
N ALA A 18 -5.18 11.78 2.23
CA ALA A 18 -5.36 12.51 0.98
C ALA A 18 -4.51 11.94 -0.17
N LEU A 19 -3.25 11.59 0.11
CA LEU A 19 -2.36 10.95 -0.87
C LEU A 19 -2.84 9.56 -1.25
N GLU A 20 -3.25 8.74 -0.27
CA GLU A 20 -3.81 7.41 -0.48
C GLU A 20 -5.04 7.49 -1.40
N LEU A 21 -5.99 8.38 -1.10
CA LEU A 21 -7.17 8.60 -1.94
C LEU A 21 -6.81 9.09 -3.34
N ALA A 22 -5.83 9.99 -3.47
CA ALA A 22 -5.39 10.48 -4.77
C ALA A 22 -4.73 9.38 -5.62
N LEU A 23 -3.89 8.54 -5.01
CA LEU A 23 -3.27 7.37 -5.65
C LEU A 23 -4.32 6.35 -6.06
N ALA A 24 -5.28 6.05 -5.17
CA ALA A 24 -6.37 5.13 -5.47
C ALA A 24 -7.20 5.63 -6.66
N ALA A 25 -7.58 6.91 -6.66
CA ALA A 25 -8.32 7.53 -7.76
C ALA A 25 -7.52 7.46 -9.07
N LEU A 26 -6.21 7.72 -9.03
CA LEU A 26 -5.32 7.63 -10.19
C LEU A 26 -5.28 6.21 -10.75
N PHE A 27 -5.05 5.20 -9.91
CA PHE A 27 -5.00 3.80 -10.35
C PHE A 27 -6.34 3.33 -10.92
N VAL A 28 -7.46 3.69 -10.28
CA VAL A 28 -8.80 3.39 -10.82
C VAL A 28 -8.99 4.06 -12.19
N ALA A 29 -8.66 5.34 -12.33
CA ALA A 29 -8.77 6.04 -13.60
C ALA A 29 -7.91 5.38 -14.68
N CYS A 30 -6.67 5.03 -14.38
CA CYS A 30 -5.78 4.31 -15.30
C CYS A 30 -6.34 2.94 -15.71
N ALA A 31 -6.84 2.14 -14.75
CA ALA A 31 -7.46 0.85 -15.04
C ALA A 31 -8.66 1.02 -15.98
N VAL A 32 -9.57 1.94 -15.64
CA VAL A 32 -10.79 2.23 -16.40
C VAL A 32 -10.49 2.74 -17.81
N LEU A 33 -9.48 3.60 -17.97
CA LEU A 33 -9.08 4.12 -19.29
C LEU A 33 -8.56 3.00 -20.18
N VAL A 34 -7.74 2.10 -19.64
CA VAL A 34 -7.07 1.06 -20.42
C VAL A 34 -7.99 -0.12 -20.75
N MET A 35 -8.89 -0.54 -19.85
CA MET A 35 -9.67 -1.79 -19.98
C MET A 35 -10.66 -1.87 -21.15
N GLY A 36 -10.73 -0.90 -22.07
CA GLY A 36 -11.56 -1.00 -23.28
C GLY A 36 -13.07 -1.20 -23.04
N VAL A 37 -13.54 -1.06 -21.79
CA VAL A 37 -14.93 -1.21 -21.39
C VAL A 37 -15.78 -0.04 -21.86
N SER A 38 -17.09 -0.27 -22.04
CA SER A 38 -18.01 0.78 -22.50
C SER A 38 -17.99 1.99 -21.56
N PRO A 39 -18.14 3.23 -22.05
CA PRO A 39 -18.12 4.43 -21.21
C PRO A 39 -19.11 4.38 -20.03
N ALA A 40 -20.26 3.71 -20.20
CA ALA A 40 -21.25 3.50 -19.14
C ALA A 40 -20.73 2.56 -18.03
N LEU A 41 -20.02 1.49 -18.39
CA LEU A 41 -19.41 0.57 -17.43
C LEU A 41 -18.20 1.20 -16.73
N LYS A 42 -17.42 2.02 -17.46
CA LYS A 42 -16.35 2.86 -16.89
C LYS A 42 -16.89 3.78 -15.80
N LEU A 43 -17.99 4.48 -16.09
CA LEU A 43 -18.66 5.38 -15.15
C LEU A 43 -19.25 4.62 -13.95
N ALA A 44 -19.87 3.47 -14.19
CA ALA A 44 -20.41 2.62 -13.11
C ALA A 44 -19.32 2.10 -12.18
N ILE A 45 -18.18 1.63 -12.71
CA ILE A 45 -17.02 1.19 -11.90
C ILE A 45 -16.43 2.35 -11.11
N LEU A 46 -16.27 3.53 -11.75
CA LEU A 46 -15.75 4.72 -11.07
C LEU A 46 -16.66 5.18 -9.94
N VAL A 47 -17.98 5.20 -10.16
CA VAL A 47 -18.97 5.51 -9.12
C VAL A 47 -18.96 4.46 -8.02
N LEU A 48 -18.88 3.16 -8.35
CA LEU A 48 -18.84 2.09 -7.34
C LEU A 48 -17.59 2.18 -6.46
N LEU A 49 -16.42 2.43 -7.07
CA LEU A 49 -15.14 2.46 -6.35
C LEU A 49 -14.95 3.75 -5.53
N THR A 50 -15.57 4.86 -5.93
CA THR A 50 -15.52 6.14 -5.19
C THR A 50 -16.65 6.29 -4.17
N ALA A 51 -17.76 5.57 -4.34
CA ALA A 51 -18.90 5.58 -3.42
C ALA A 51 -18.83 4.49 -2.34
N LEU A 52 -17.83 3.61 -2.36
CA LEU A 52 -17.58 2.67 -1.28
C LEU A 52 -16.92 3.42 -0.11
N PRO A 53 -17.63 3.67 1.00
CA PRO A 53 -16.98 4.24 2.16
C PRO A 53 -15.97 3.23 2.74
N SER A 54 -14.95 3.74 3.43
CA SER A 54 -13.82 2.97 4.01
C SER A 54 -14.21 1.88 5.02
N TRP A 55 -15.51 1.72 5.32
CA TRP A 55 -16.07 0.71 6.22
C TRP A 55 -16.81 -0.43 5.50
N VAL A 56 -16.92 -0.41 4.17
CA VAL A 56 -17.49 -1.57 3.46
C VAL A 56 -16.51 -2.73 3.60
N PRO A 57 -16.93 -3.88 4.18
CA PRO A 57 -16.07 -5.03 4.31
C PRO A 57 -15.62 -5.42 2.90
N LEU A 58 -14.31 -5.41 2.68
CA LEU A 58 -13.74 -5.86 1.41
C LEU A 58 -14.36 -7.24 1.10
N PRO A 59 -14.92 -7.42 -0.12
CA PRO A 59 -15.47 -8.69 -0.53
C PRO A 59 -14.51 -9.83 -0.19
N ALA A 60 -15.02 -10.97 0.28
CA ALA A 60 -14.20 -12.09 0.75
C ALA A 60 -13.13 -12.54 -0.27
N PHE A 61 -13.37 -12.33 -1.57
CA PHE A 61 -12.44 -12.64 -2.65
C PHE A 61 -11.18 -11.75 -2.68
N LEU A 62 -11.18 -10.58 -2.04
CA LEU A 62 -10.01 -9.70 -1.96
C LEU A 62 -9.10 -10.02 -0.78
N ARG A 63 -9.59 -10.74 0.24
CA ARG A 63 -8.79 -11.11 1.43
C ARG A 63 -7.51 -11.89 1.07
N PRO A 64 -7.52 -12.87 0.16
CA PRO A 64 -6.30 -13.54 -0.26
C PRO A 64 -5.26 -12.59 -0.86
N LEU A 65 -5.70 -11.57 -1.62
CA LEU A 65 -4.79 -10.59 -2.21
C LEU A 65 -4.13 -9.72 -1.14
N MET A 66 -4.88 -9.35 -0.10
CA MET A 66 -4.32 -8.62 1.05
C MET A 66 -3.31 -9.48 1.82
N VAL A 67 -3.63 -10.75 2.06
CA VAL A 67 -2.71 -11.68 2.74
C VAL A 67 -1.42 -11.86 1.93
N ILE A 68 -1.51 -11.95 0.61
CA ILE A 68 -0.32 -12.01 -0.26
C ILE A 68 0.47 -10.71 -0.17
N HIS A 69 -0.19 -9.55 -0.30
CA HIS A 69 0.46 -8.23 -0.19
C HIS A 69 1.22 -8.07 1.13
N GLU A 70 0.56 -8.39 2.25
CA GLU A 70 1.15 -8.27 3.59
C GLU A 70 2.23 -9.34 3.84
N GLY A 71 2.03 -10.55 3.31
CA GLY A 71 3.05 -11.60 3.30
C GLY A 71 4.30 -11.20 2.54
N LEU A 72 4.19 -10.40 1.48
CA LEU A 72 5.34 -9.88 0.74
C LEU A 72 6.15 -8.88 1.59
N HIS A 73 5.52 -8.05 2.41
CA HIS A 73 6.25 -7.23 3.38
C HIS A 73 7.03 -8.11 4.38
N LEU A 74 6.42 -9.16 4.92
CA LEU A 74 7.08 -10.10 5.83
C LEU A 74 8.31 -10.76 5.19
N VAL A 75 8.16 -11.27 3.96
CA VAL A 75 9.26 -11.89 3.21
C VAL A 75 10.40 -10.89 2.99
N ALA A 76 10.08 -9.66 2.61
CA ALA A 76 11.08 -8.61 2.39
C ALA A 76 11.80 -8.21 3.69
N ALA A 77 11.07 -8.12 4.81
CA ALA A 77 11.65 -7.84 6.12
C ALA A 77 12.62 -8.96 6.53
N HIS A 78 12.19 -10.22 6.37
CA HIS A 78 13.02 -11.38 6.66
C HIS A 78 14.31 -11.42 5.81
N TRP A 79 14.21 -11.23 4.49
CA TRP A 79 15.38 -11.21 3.60
C TRP A 79 16.28 -10.00 3.81
N SER A 80 15.76 -8.91 4.36
CA SER A 80 16.55 -7.74 4.75
C SER A 80 17.23 -7.90 6.11
N GLY A 81 17.09 -9.05 6.77
CA GLY A 81 17.73 -9.35 8.05
C GLY A 81 17.05 -8.67 9.25
N VAL A 82 15.79 -8.24 9.13
CA VAL A 82 15.04 -7.69 10.25
C VAL A 82 14.84 -8.80 11.30
N PRO A 83 15.21 -8.58 12.57
CA PRO A 83 15.00 -9.56 13.63
C PRO A 83 13.52 -9.92 13.76
N GLN A 84 13.21 -11.21 13.95
CA GLN A 84 11.83 -11.68 14.13
C GLN A 84 11.12 -11.02 15.31
N THR A 85 11.87 -10.60 16.34
CA THR A 85 11.34 -9.86 17.49
C THR A 85 10.84 -8.45 17.15
N GLN A 86 11.21 -7.93 15.99
CA GLN A 86 10.78 -6.63 15.47
C GLN A 86 9.71 -6.76 14.38
N ILE A 87 9.32 -7.98 14.01
CA ILE A 87 8.26 -8.22 13.03
C ILE A 87 7.01 -8.61 13.82
N GLY A 88 5.89 -7.94 13.55
CA GLY A 88 4.62 -8.36 14.11
C GLY A 88 3.46 -8.15 13.15
N ALA A 89 2.29 -8.61 13.59
CA ALA A 89 1.08 -8.54 12.79
C ALA A 89 -0.13 -8.26 13.69
N SER A 90 -1.01 -7.37 13.22
CA SER A 90 -2.27 -7.02 13.86
C SER A 90 -3.41 -7.22 12.86
N GLY A 91 -4.14 -8.32 13.01
CA GLY A 91 -5.11 -8.76 12.01
C GLY A 91 -4.42 -9.15 10.70
N ILE A 92 -4.69 -8.42 9.62
CA ILE A 92 -4.06 -8.64 8.30
C ILE A 92 -2.83 -7.76 8.08
N HIS A 93 -2.61 -6.74 8.93
CA HIS A 93 -1.54 -5.78 8.74
C HIS A 93 -0.26 -6.24 9.39
N THR A 94 0.84 -6.08 8.67
CA THR A 94 2.19 -6.34 9.16
C THR A 94 2.83 -5.03 9.62
N TYR A 95 3.54 -5.07 10.73
CA TYR A 95 4.34 -3.95 11.21
C TYR A 95 5.79 -4.37 11.43
N ILE A 96 6.69 -3.43 11.20
CA ILE A 96 8.14 -3.62 11.29
C ILE A 96 8.67 -2.58 12.26
N GLY A 97 9.07 -3.06 13.43
CA GLY A 97 9.72 -2.24 14.44
C GLY A 97 10.95 -1.50 13.90
N LYS A 98 11.69 -0.87 14.80
CA LYS A 98 12.74 0.06 14.41
C LYS A 98 13.78 -0.51 13.44
N VAL A 99 13.84 0.03 12.21
CA VAL A 99 14.79 -0.37 11.16
C VAL A 99 15.40 0.85 10.47
N SER A 100 16.49 0.63 9.73
CA SER A 100 17.03 1.67 8.85
C SER A 100 16.01 2.03 7.77
N LYS A 101 15.94 3.31 7.41
CA LYS A 101 15.08 3.80 6.32
C LYS A 101 15.28 3.04 5.02
N ALA A 102 16.52 2.67 4.69
CA ALA A 102 16.83 1.91 3.49
C ALA A 102 16.18 0.50 3.50
N ILE A 103 16.17 -0.17 4.65
CA ILE A 103 15.46 -1.45 4.81
C ILE A 103 13.96 -1.24 4.71
N TRP A 104 13.41 -0.26 5.45
CA TRP A 104 11.98 0.02 5.44
C TRP A 104 11.46 0.32 4.02
N ILE A 105 12.17 1.16 3.25
CA ILE A 105 11.81 1.45 1.84
C ILE A 105 11.77 0.18 0.99
N LYS A 106 12.77 -0.71 1.12
CA LYS A 106 12.78 -1.97 0.39
C LYS A 106 11.56 -2.83 0.73
N VAL A 107 11.24 -2.93 2.02
CA VAL A 107 10.10 -3.72 2.47
C VAL A 107 8.79 -3.13 1.94
N ILE A 108 8.63 -1.81 2.01
CA ILE A 108 7.45 -1.10 1.54
C ILE A 108 7.23 -1.23 0.03
N LEU A 109 8.31 -1.20 -0.75
CA LEU A 109 8.22 -1.34 -2.20
C LEU A 109 8.03 -2.79 -2.67
N PHE A 110 8.34 -3.78 -1.82
CA PHE A 110 8.38 -5.17 -2.25
C PHE A 110 7.02 -5.72 -2.72
N PRO A 111 5.87 -5.39 -2.10
CA PRO A 111 4.58 -5.84 -2.61
C PRO A 111 4.20 -5.30 -3.98
N LEU A 112 4.89 -4.27 -4.50
CA LEU A 112 4.69 -3.81 -5.89
C LEU A 112 5.11 -4.87 -6.93
N LEU A 113 5.85 -5.89 -6.52
CA LEU A 113 6.09 -7.08 -7.36
C LEU A 113 4.79 -7.84 -7.67
N PHE A 114 3.78 -7.74 -6.80
CA PHE A 114 2.51 -8.45 -7.00
C PHE A 114 1.70 -7.88 -8.18
N PRO A 115 1.45 -6.56 -8.29
CA PRO A 115 0.90 -5.97 -9.52
C PRO A 115 1.67 -6.33 -10.79
N LEU A 116 3.01 -6.37 -10.74
CA LEU A 116 3.85 -6.78 -11.87
C LEU A 116 3.65 -8.26 -12.24
N LEU A 117 3.54 -9.13 -11.25
CA LEU A 117 3.24 -10.55 -11.48
C LEU A 117 1.84 -10.73 -12.10
N ILE A 118 0.84 -10.00 -11.61
CA ILE A 118 -0.53 -10.01 -12.14
C ILE A 118 -0.56 -9.52 -13.58
N LEU A 119 0.21 -8.47 -13.91
CA LEU A 119 0.40 -7.99 -15.28
C LEU A 119 0.93 -9.12 -16.18
N VAL A 120 2.02 -9.78 -15.78
CA VAL A 120 2.64 -10.83 -16.60
C VAL A 120 1.71 -12.02 -16.78
N ILE A 121 1.14 -12.55 -15.70
CA ILE A 121 0.25 -13.73 -15.76
C ILE A 121 -0.99 -13.43 -16.62
N THR A 122 -1.62 -12.26 -16.39
CA THR A 122 -2.84 -11.90 -17.12
C THR A 122 -2.54 -11.62 -18.59
N TRP A 123 -1.37 -11.06 -18.92
CA TRP A 123 -0.98 -10.86 -20.31
C TRP A 123 -0.74 -12.17 -21.05
N ILE A 124 -0.19 -13.19 -20.38
CA ILE A 124 -0.01 -14.52 -20.99
C ILE A 124 -1.38 -15.19 -21.25
N LEU A 125 -2.35 -14.98 -20.36
CA LEU A 125 -3.65 -15.68 -20.38
C LEU A 125 -4.77 -14.90 -21.09
N ALA A 126 -4.60 -13.59 -21.30
CA ALA A 126 -5.64 -12.70 -21.79
C ALA A 126 -5.05 -11.51 -22.58
N ASP A 127 -5.85 -10.48 -22.81
CA ASP A 127 -5.42 -9.28 -23.51
C ASP A 127 -4.56 -8.35 -22.63
N PHE A 128 -3.58 -7.70 -23.25
CA PHE A 128 -2.67 -6.78 -22.59
C PHE A 128 -3.40 -5.63 -21.88
N ARG A 129 -4.53 -5.14 -22.40
CA ARG A 129 -5.33 -4.08 -21.76
C ARG A 129 -5.98 -4.56 -20.47
N LEU A 130 -6.47 -5.79 -20.45
CA LEU A 130 -7.01 -6.41 -19.24
C LEU A 130 -5.91 -6.64 -18.22
N ALA A 131 -4.72 -7.05 -18.67
CA ALA A 131 -3.56 -7.23 -17.82
C ALA A 131 -3.11 -5.93 -17.14
N ILE A 132 -3.03 -4.82 -17.89
CA ILE A 132 -2.73 -3.49 -17.33
C ILE A 132 -3.83 -3.06 -16.36
N GLY A 133 -5.10 -3.23 -16.74
CA GLY A 133 -6.23 -2.92 -15.86
C GLY A 133 -6.17 -3.66 -14.53
N ALA A 134 -5.90 -4.97 -14.58
CA ALA A 134 -5.75 -5.81 -13.40
C ALA A 134 -4.57 -5.36 -12.53
N ALA A 135 -3.42 -5.02 -13.13
CA ALA A 135 -2.23 -4.53 -12.42
C ALA A 135 -2.50 -3.20 -11.68
N PHE A 136 -3.22 -2.27 -12.32
CA PHE A 136 -3.62 -1.03 -11.65
C PHE A 136 -4.59 -1.28 -10.50
N LEU A 137 -5.57 -2.16 -10.68
CA LEU A 137 -6.52 -2.49 -9.62
C LEU A 137 -5.85 -3.21 -8.44
N THR A 138 -4.87 -4.08 -8.69
CA THR A 138 -4.12 -4.73 -7.60
C THR A 138 -3.16 -3.77 -6.91
N SER A 139 -2.67 -2.74 -7.59
CA SER A 139 -1.87 -1.66 -7.00
C SER A 139 -2.64 -0.81 -5.97
N LEU A 140 -3.98 -0.91 -5.93
CA LEU A 140 -4.78 -0.26 -4.87
C LEU A 140 -4.37 -0.73 -3.48
N GLY A 141 -3.97 -2.00 -3.33
CA GLY A 141 -3.47 -2.55 -2.06
C GLY A 141 -2.22 -1.85 -1.54
N SER A 142 -1.46 -1.19 -2.41
CA SER A 142 -0.20 -0.50 -2.06
C SER A 142 -0.34 1.02 -1.91
N CYS A 143 -1.54 1.59 -2.05
CA CYS A 143 -1.73 3.05 -2.02
C CYS A 143 -1.29 3.68 -0.70
N ARG A 144 -1.61 3.03 0.42
CA ARG A 144 -1.23 3.49 1.76
C ARG A 144 0.28 3.43 1.96
N ASP A 145 0.92 2.34 1.55
CA ASP A 145 2.37 2.15 1.64
C ASP A 145 3.12 3.19 0.81
N LEU A 146 2.64 3.44 -0.41
CA LEU A 146 3.18 4.47 -1.30
C LEU A 146 2.99 5.88 -0.73
N ALA A 147 1.85 6.17 -0.09
CA ALA A 147 1.62 7.45 0.57
C ALA A 147 2.62 7.68 1.72
N TYR A 148 2.82 6.67 2.58
CA TYR A 148 3.83 6.75 3.64
C TYR A 148 5.25 6.83 3.11
N LEU A 149 5.56 6.13 2.02
CA LEU A 149 6.85 6.19 1.36
C LEU A 149 7.16 7.62 0.90
N VAL A 150 6.22 8.26 0.21
CA VAL A 150 6.38 9.65 -0.25
C VAL A 150 6.74 10.56 0.91
N ILE A 151 5.98 10.52 2.02
CA ILE A 151 6.25 11.37 3.19
C ILE A 151 7.63 11.04 3.80
N THR A 152 7.95 9.75 3.92
CA THR A 152 9.21 9.27 4.52
C THR A 152 10.44 9.68 3.72
N LEU A 153 10.35 9.72 2.39
CA LEU A 153 11.43 10.12 1.50
C LEU A 153 11.81 11.61 1.67
N PHE A 154 10.85 12.48 1.97
CA PHE A 154 11.08 13.92 2.13
C PHE A 154 11.57 14.34 3.53
N ARG A 155 11.74 13.39 4.45
CA ARG A 155 12.15 13.68 5.83
C ARG A 155 13.61 13.24 6.07
N PRO A 156 14.43 14.02 6.79
CA PRO A 156 15.87 13.73 6.92
C PRO A 156 16.26 12.59 7.90
N SER A 157 15.30 11.83 8.44
CA SER A 157 15.59 10.78 9.43
C SER A 157 16.26 9.52 8.84
N PRO A 158 17.28 8.93 9.50
CA PRO A 158 17.91 7.68 9.07
C PRO A 158 17.13 6.42 9.46
N TYR A 159 16.26 6.47 10.48
CA TYR A 159 15.48 5.32 10.95
C TYR A 159 13.98 5.54 10.85
N VAL A 160 13.26 4.43 10.76
CA VAL A 160 11.79 4.34 10.73
C VAL A 160 11.35 3.33 11.79
N ILE A 161 10.29 3.66 12.53
CA ILE A 161 9.57 2.76 13.43
C ILE A 161 8.17 2.58 12.84
N ASP A 162 7.77 1.35 12.55
CA ASP A 162 6.43 1.02 12.08
C ASP A 162 5.80 0.06 13.10
N ASP A 163 4.76 0.53 13.79
CA ASP A 163 4.06 -0.23 14.82
C ASP A 163 2.54 -0.11 14.67
N GLU A 164 1.79 -0.77 15.56
CA GLU A 164 0.32 -0.76 15.52
C GLU A 164 -0.30 0.65 15.64
N THR A 165 0.47 1.62 16.14
CA THR A 165 0.01 3.01 16.32
C THR A 165 0.36 3.90 15.13
N GLY A 166 1.34 3.51 14.30
CA GLY A 166 1.67 4.19 13.05
C GLY A 166 3.16 4.12 12.68
N ILE A 167 3.54 5.02 11.77
CA ILE A 167 4.91 5.14 11.26
C ILE A 167 5.55 6.41 11.81
N PHE A 168 6.73 6.27 12.41
CA PHE A 168 7.47 7.35 13.05
C PHE A 168 8.91 7.39 12.56
N LEU A 169 9.49 8.59 12.53
CA LEU A 169 10.86 8.84 12.12
C LEU A 169 11.73 9.24 13.31
N THR A 170 12.93 8.69 13.42
CA THR A 170 13.86 8.96 14.54
C THR A 170 15.33 8.93 14.12
N GLU A 171 16.15 9.75 14.80
CA GLU A 171 17.60 9.82 14.59
C GLU A 171 18.39 8.84 15.47
N ALA A 172 17.80 8.36 16.56
CA ALA A 172 18.48 7.45 17.50
C ALA A 172 18.34 5.99 17.07
N ILE A 173 19.23 5.10 17.51
CA ILE A 173 19.11 3.62 17.49
C ILE A 173 18.67 3.11 18.85
#